data_AF-A0A8X6NU41-F1
#
_entry.id   AF-A0A8X6NU41-F1
#
_cell.length_a   1.000
_cell.length_b   1.000
_cell.length_c   1.000
_cell.angle_alpha   90.00
_cell.angle_beta   90.00
_cell.angle_gamma   90.00
#
_symmetry.space_group_name_H-M   'P 1'
#
loop_
_entity.id
_entity.type
_entity.pdbx_description
1 polymer ?
#
loop_
_entity_poly.entity_id
_entity_poly.type
_entity_poly.pdbx_seq_one_letter_code
_entity_poly.pdbx_strand_id
1 'polypeptide(L)'
;MSEKETQFQVTLGIKRDDGNAMVFYKVDGQRFENDNTIKMKVQTPYKFLLTIRPPQKIKIASAKGEELKMSSEEMSAEFSKYCYQWANNNIPITKKNRRLSFPLLLEIHNLGILELPLQLKFYQANDTTHSAWGKSLHHIEFDCVYKSGRSFVEILKTVYR
;
A
#
# COMPACT_ATOMS: atom_id res chain seq x y z
N MET A 1 28.27 0.91 -21.59
CA MET A 1 28.09 0.74 -20.13
C MET A 1 26.77 0.04 -19.93
N SER A 2 26.71 -1.11 -19.24
CA SER A 2 25.41 -1.76 -19.00
C SER A 2 24.62 -0.92 -18.01
N GLU A 3 23.31 -0.78 -18.23
CA GLU A 3 22.41 -0.18 -17.25
C GLU A 3 22.50 -1.01 -15.96
N LYS A 4 22.76 -0.35 -14.83
CA LYS A 4 22.75 -1.02 -13.53
C LYS A 4 21.30 -1.14 -13.08
N GLU A 5 20.87 -2.35 -12.80
CA GLU A 5 19.53 -2.64 -12.27
C GLU A 5 19.61 -2.98 -10.79
N THR A 6 18.65 -2.47 -10.02
CA THR A 6 18.45 -2.81 -8.61
C THR A 6 17.07 -3.45 -8.46
N GLN A 7 17.03 -4.71 -8.03
CA GLN A 7 15.78 -5.43 -7.75
C GLN A 7 15.57 -5.54 -6.24
N PHE A 8 14.31 -5.40 -5.82
CA PHE A 8 13.91 -5.57 -4.44
C PHE A 8 12.42 -5.89 -4.37
N GLN A 9 11.98 -6.45 -3.24
CA GLN A 9 10.59 -6.73 -2.95
C GLN A 9 10.10 -5.78 -1.86
N VAL A 10 8.87 -5.28 -2.03
CA VAL A 10 8.12 -4.55 -1.01
C VAL A 10 6.95 -5.40 -0.55
N THR A 11 6.87 -5.65 0.76
CA THR A 11 5.71 -6.25 1.40
C THR A 11 4.92 -5.16 2.12
N LEU A 12 3.65 -4.99 1.76
CA LEU A 12 2.72 -4.04 2.38
C LEU A 12 1.65 -4.79 3.20
N GLY A 13 1.70 -4.66 4.52
CA GLY A 13 0.58 -5.00 5.41
C GLY A 13 -0.31 -3.79 5.66
N ILE A 14 -1.61 -4.00 5.79
CA ILE A 14 -2.57 -2.96 6.18
C ILE A 14 -3.34 -3.45 7.40
N LYS A 15 -3.30 -2.70 8.50
CA LYS A 15 -4.00 -3.03 9.73
C LYS A 15 -4.87 -1.88 10.20
N ARG A 16 -5.99 -2.20 10.84
CA ARG A 16 -6.78 -1.22 11.59
C ARG A 16 -6.12 -0.92 12.92
N ASP A 17 -6.07 0.37 13.29
CA ASP A 17 -5.46 0.80 14.54
C ASP A 17 -6.41 0.66 15.74
N ASP A 18 -7.71 0.52 15.51
CA ASP A 18 -8.76 0.42 16.53
C ASP A 18 -8.94 -0.98 17.15
N GLY A 19 -7.96 -1.87 17.00
CA GLY A 19 -8.00 -3.22 17.57
C GLY A 19 -7.30 -4.31 16.74
N ASN A 20 -6.42 -3.93 15.80
CA ASN A 20 -5.73 -4.88 14.90
C ASN A 20 -6.68 -5.78 14.09
N ALA A 21 -7.92 -5.35 13.87
CA ALA A 21 -8.88 -6.10 13.09
C ALA A 21 -8.41 -6.27 11.65
N MET A 22 -8.72 -7.44 11.07
CA MET A 22 -8.34 -7.78 9.70
C MET A 22 -8.93 -6.79 8.69
N VAL A 23 -8.11 -6.46 7.70
CA VAL A 23 -8.54 -5.82 6.46
C VAL A 23 -8.86 -6.91 5.45
N PHE A 24 -9.83 -6.70 4.57
CA PHE A 24 -10.22 -7.68 3.56
C PHE A 24 -10.03 -7.11 2.17
N TYR A 25 -9.84 -7.99 1.19
CA TYR A 25 -9.84 -7.64 -0.21
C TYR A 25 -10.72 -8.58 -1.04
N LYS A 26 -11.09 -8.13 -2.23
CA LYS A 26 -11.85 -8.91 -3.20
C LYS A 26 -11.15 -8.85 -4.55
N VAL A 27 -11.01 -10.00 -5.20
CA VAL A 27 -10.64 -10.10 -6.61
C VAL A 27 -11.86 -9.66 -7.44
N ASP A 28 -11.75 -8.52 -8.10
CA ASP A 28 -12.76 -7.97 -9.01
C ASP A 28 -12.42 -8.26 -10.49
N GLY A 29 -11.21 -8.72 -10.80
CA GLY A 29 -10.72 -8.91 -12.18
C GLY A 29 -10.71 -7.59 -12.97
N GLN A 30 -10.80 -7.68 -14.30
CA GLN A 30 -10.70 -6.52 -15.21
C GLN A 30 -11.92 -5.58 -15.18
N ARG A 31 -12.77 -5.67 -14.15
CA ARG A 31 -13.97 -4.84 -14.01
C ARG A 31 -13.63 -3.38 -13.64
N PHE A 32 -12.49 -3.16 -12.98
CA PHE A 32 -12.02 -1.85 -12.56
C PHE A 32 -10.56 -1.68 -12.95
N GLU A 33 -9.96 -0.54 -12.59
CA GLU A 33 -8.58 -0.20 -12.91
C GLU A 33 -7.58 -1.24 -12.37
N ASN A 34 -7.83 -1.76 -11.16
CA ASN A 34 -7.05 -2.85 -10.58
C ASN A 34 -7.92 -4.09 -10.38
N ASP A 35 -7.31 -5.27 -10.54
CA ASP A 35 -7.97 -6.57 -10.37
C ASP A 35 -8.41 -6.87 -8.94
N ASN A 36 -7.87 -6.13 -7.96
CA ASN A 36 -8.13 -6.34 -6.55
C ASN A 36 -8.66 -5.04 -5.91
N THR A 37 -9.66 -5.17 -5.04
CA THR A 37 -10.18 -4.06 -4.23
C THR A 37 -9.96 -4.36 -2.76
N ILE A 38 -9.27 -3.47 -2.05
CA ILE A 38 -9.14 -3.48 -0.60
C ILE A 38 -10.36 -2.78 0.02
N LYS A 39 -10.86 -3.36 1.10
CA LYS A 39 -12.08 -2.90 1.76
C LYS A 39 -11.75 -2.24 3.08
N MET A 40 -12.21 -1.01 3.22
CA MET A 40 -11.94 -0.16 4.36
C MET A 40 -13.21 0.48 4.88
N LYS A 41 -13.17 0.95 6.11
CA LYS A 41 -14.25 1.69 6.76
C LYS A 41 -13.88 3.16 6.80
N VAL A 42 -14.83 4.05 6.61
CA VAL A 42 -14.62 5.49 6.83
C VAL A 42 -14.35 5.77 8.32
N GLN A 43 -13.72 6.91 8.61
CA GLN A 43 -13.50 7.39 9.99
C GLN A 43 -12.81 6.34 10.88
N THR A 44 -11.92 5.55 10.30
CA THR A 44 -11.22 4.45 10.97
C THR A 44 -9.72 4.65 10.73
N PRO A 45 -8.89 4.74 11.78
CA PRO A 45 -7.45 4.85 11.61
C PRO A 45 -6.84 3.53 11.13
N TYR A 46 -5.87 3.63 10.22
CA TYR A 46 -5.13 2.51 9.65
C TYR A 46 -3.62 2.69 9.77
N LYS A 47 -2.92 1.57 9.72
CA LYS A 47 -1.46 1.48 9.65
C LYS A 47 -1.04 0.79 8.36
N PHE A 48 -0.10 1.40 7.65
CA PHE A 48 0.62 0.78 6.55
C PHE A 48 1.97 0.26 7.08
N LEU A 49 2.16 -1.05 6.99
CA LEU A 49 3.34 -1.75 7.46
C LEU A 49 4.15 -2.20 6.25
N LEU A 50 5.23 -1.50 5.96
CA LEU A 50 6.09 -1.80 4.83
C LEU A 50 7.31 -2.59 5.31
N THR A 51 7.69 -3.60 4.54
CA THR A 51 9.00 -4.27 4.66
C THR A 51 9.64 -4.33 3.28
N ILE A 52 10.90 -3.91 3.16
CA ILE A 52 11.63 -3.91 1.89
C ILE A 52 12.85 -4.83 2.00
N ARG A 53 13.03 -5.71 0.99
CA ARG A 53 14.14 -6.68 0.90
C ARG A 53 14.76 -6.71 -0.50
N PRO A 54 16.07 -6.49 -0.69
CA PRO A 54 17.04 -6.01 0.29
C PRO A 54 16.65 -4.63 0.88
N PRO A 55 17.25 -4.18 2.00
CA PRO A 55 16.88 -2.94 2.65
C PRO A 55 16.97 -1.74 1.70
N GLN A 56 15.91 -0.94 1.63
CA GLN A 56 15.90 0.37 0.96
C GLN A 56 15.42 1.44 1.93
N LYS A 57 16.02 2.64 1.86
CA LYS A 57 15.62 3.76 2.71
C LYS A 57 14.49 4.56 2.06
N ILE A 58 13.35 4.68 2.74
CA ILE A 58 12.26 5.57 2.33
C ILE A 58 12.54 6.96 2.90
N LYS A 59 12.51 7.99 2.05
CA LYS A 59 12.62 9.40 2.47
C LYS A 59 11.26 9.99 2.80
N ILE A 60 10.30 9.81 1.90
CA ILE A 60 8.95 10.37 1.99
C ILE A 60 7.98 9.27 1.59
N ALA A 61 6.90 9.13 2.36
CA ALA A 61 5.74 8.35 1.96
C ALA A 61 4.53 9.29 1.90
N SER A 62 3.75 9.23 0.84
CA SER A 62 2.55 10.05 0.70
C SER A 62 1.41 9.25 0.08
N ALA A 63 0.19 9.63 0.42
CA ALA A 63 -1.02 9.08 -0.16
C ALA A 63 -2.03 10.21 -0.38
N LYS A 64 -2.71 10.20 -1.52
CA LYS A 64 -3.70 11.25 -1.88
C LYS A 64 -3.15 12.69 -1.85
N GLY A 65 -1.84 12.86 -2.07
CA GLY A 65 -1.18 14.17 -2.05
C GLY A 65 -0.78 14.67 -0.66
N GLU A 66 -1.00 13.87 0.39
CA GLU A 66 -0.61 14.19 1.77
C GLU A 66 0.53 13.28 2.22
N GLU A 67 1.53 13.85 2.90
CA GLU A 67 2.62 13.08 3.51
C GLU A 67 2.10 12.26 4.70
N LEU A 68 2.50 10.99 4.76
CA LEU A 68 2.13 10.09 5.83
C LEU A 68 3.09 10.22 7.01
N LYS A 69 2.53 10.26 8.22
CA LYS A 69 3.31 10.28 9.45
C LYS A 69 3.93 8.90 9.71
N MET A 70 5.26 8.85 9.71
CA MET A 70 6.00 7.66 10.12
C MET A 70 5.98 7.52 11.65
N SER A 71 5.57 6.37 12.15
CA SER A 71 5.58 6.05 13.59
C SER A 71 6.78 5.23 14.02
N SER A 72 7.38 4.46 13.11
CA SER A 72 8.59 3.67 13.40
C SER A 72 9.35 3.32 12.13
N GLU A 73 10.67 3.20 12.26
CA GLU A 73 11.61 2.69 11.26
C GLU A 73 12.52 1.65 11.93
N GLU A 74 12.82 0.56 11.22
CA GLU A 74 13.82 -0.44 11.59
C GLU A 74 14.64 -0.76 10.33
N MET A 75 15.97 -0.74 10.42
CA MET A 75 16.83 -1.09 9.29
C MET A 75 17.91 -2.07 9.75
N SER A 76 18.10 -3.13 8.98
CA SER A 76 19.09 -4.18 9.21
C SER A 76 19.87 -4.47 7.93
N ALA A 77 20.77 -5.46 7.96
CA ALA A 77 21.45 -5.93 6.76
C ALA A 77 20.50 -6.60 5.74
N GLU A 78 19.40 -7.20 6.20
CA GLU A 78 18.51 -8.05 5.39
C GLU A 78 17.24 -7.34 4.92
N PHE A 79 16.74 -6.39 5.72
CA PHE A 79 15.52 -5.65 5.41
C PHE A 79 15.49 -4.25 6.03
N SER A 80 14.59 -3.41 5.52
CA SER A 80 14.07 -2.22 6.21
C SER A 80 12.57 -2.37 6.45
N LYS A 81 12.08 -1.89 7.60
CA LYS A 81 10.65 -1.85 7.95
C LYS A 81 10.22 -0.44 8.30
N TYR A 82 8.99 -0.12 7.91
CA TYR A 82 8.36 1.17 8.16
C TYR A 82 6.93 0.97 8.62
N CYS A 83 6.50 1.79 9.57
CA CYS A 83 5.10 1.89 9.97
C CYS A 83 4.63 3.33 9.75
N TYR A 84 3.61 3.50 8.90
CA TYR A 84 2.97 4.78 8.65
C TYR A 84 1.55 4.76 9.18
N GLN A 85 1.16 5.82 9.90
CA GLN A 85 -0.20 6.01 10.36
C GLN A 85 -0.99 6.84 9.34
N TRP A 86 -2.22 6.41 9.07
CA TRP A 86 -3.12 7.12 8.17
C TRP A 86 -4.53 7.18 8.77
N ALA A 87 -5.06 8.40 8.88
CA ALA A 87 -6.43 8.67 9.29
C ALA A 87 -7.24 9.10 8.07
N ASN A 88 -8.36 8.43 7.83
CA ASN A 88 -9.19 8.65 6.65
C ASN A 88 -10.43 9.53 6.94
N ASN A 89 -10.30 10.49 7.86
CA ASN A 89 -11.41 11.27 8.40
C ASN A 89 -12.25 11.99 7.34
N ASN A 90 -11.61 12.37 6.22
CA ASN A 90 -12.24 13.13 5.12
C ASN A 90 -12.62 12.26 3.91
N ILE A 91 -12.53 10.92 4.01
CA ILE A 91 -12.86 10.03 2.90
C ILE A 91 -14.35 9.66 2.94
N PRO A 92 -15.15 9.98 1.90
CA PRO A 92 -16.56 9.62 1.86
C PRO A 92 -16.76 8.12 1.59
N ILE A 93 -17.94 7.62 1.97
CA ILE A 93 -18.37 6.26 1.64
C ILE A 93 -18.40 6.09 0.11
N THR A 94 -17.80 5.01 -0.37
CA THR A 94 -17.71 4.75 -1.81
C THR A 94 -18.99 4.10 -2.32
N LYS A 95 -19.71 4.81 -3.20
CA LYS A 95 -20.97 4.35 -3.83
C LYS A 95 -20.83 2.98 -4.53
N LYS A 96 -21.97 2.34 -4.79
CA LYS A 96 -22.05 1.10 -5.57
C LYS A 96 -21.33 1.26 -6.93
N ASN A 97 -20.65 0.21 -7.36
CA ASN A 97 -19.88 0.16 -8.62
C ASN A 97 -18.79 1.23 -8.78
N ARG A 98 -18.39 1.92 -7.71
CA ARG A 98 -17.21 2.79 -7.69
C ARG A 98 -16.11 2.22 -6.82
N ARG A 99 -14.87 2.58 -7.16
CA ARG A 99 -13.64 2.34 -6.43
C ARG A 99 -12.86 3.64 -6.37
N LEU A 100 -12.06 3.79 -5.32
CA LEU A 100 -11.14 4.90 -5.18
C LEU A 100 -9.75 4.40 -5.58
N SER A 101 -9.14 5.04 -6.57
CA SER A 101 -7.71 4.91 -6.80
C SER A 101 -6.96 5.62 -5.67
N PHE A 102 -6.05 4.90 -5.02
CA PHE A 102 -5.32 5.33 -3.84
C PHE A 102 -3.84 4.92 -3.98
N PRO A 103 -3.08 5.63 -4.83
CA PRO A 103 -1.65 5.36 -4.93
C PRO A 103 -0.96 5.70 -3.61
N LEU A 104 -0.16 4.76 -3.11
CA LEU A 104 0.79 5.01 -2.03
C LEU A 104 2.16 5.26 -2.67
N LEU A 105 2.62 6.50 -2.60
CA LEU A 105 3.88 6.95 -3.20
C LEU A 105 5.00 6.85 -2.17
N LEU A 106 6.09 6.21 -2.54
CA LEU A 106 7.30 6.06 -1.72
C LEU A 106 8.48 6.69 -2.47
N GLU A 107 9.05 7.77 -1.95
CA GLU A 107 10.35 8.28 -2.43
C GLU A 107 11.46 7.45 -1.80
N ILE A 108 12.10 6.60 -2.60
CA ILE A 108 13.18 5.73 -2.18
C ILE A 108 14.51 6.43 -2.44
N HIS A 109 15.36 6.48 -1.40
CA HIS A 109 16.66 7.14 -1.45
C HIS A 109 17.50 6.60 -2.62
N ASN A 110 17.89 7.50 -3.53
CA ASN A 110 18.68 7.24 -4.75
C ASN A 110 18.01 6.37 -5.83
N LEU A 111 16.77 5.91 -5.64
CA LEU A 111 16.02 5.12 -6.63
C LEU A 111 14.79 5.84 -7.22
N GLY A 112 14.41 6.98 -6.62
CA GLY A 112 13.28 7.78 -7.10
C GLY A 112 11.95 7.32 -6.52
N ILE A 113 10.86 7.52 -7.26
CA ILE A 113 9.49 7.28 -6.77
C ILE A 113 9.03 5.87 -7.12
N LEU A 114 8.56 5.12 -6.12
CA LEU A 114 7.78 3.91 -6.28
C LEU A 114 6.31 4.21 -5.99
N GLU A 115 5.43 3.98 -6.97
CA GLU A 115 3.98 4.09 -6.80
C GLU A 115 3.38 2.71 -6.59
N LEU A 116 2.79 2.47 -5.41
CA LEU A 116 2.00 1.26 -5.14
C LEU A 116 0.53 1.52 -5.48
N PRO A 117 -0.02 0.93 -6.56
CA PRO A 117 -1.37 1.24 -7.04
C PRO A 117 -2.43 0.49 -6.22
N LEU A 118 -2.91 1.10 -5.13
CA LEU A 118 -3.98 0.51 -4.32
C LEU A 118 -5.35 0.95 -4.83
N GLN A 119 -6.29 0.01 -4.89
CA GLN A 119 -7.69 0.29 -5.19
C GLN A 119 -8.54 -0.01 -3.96
N LEU A 120 -9.25 1.02 -3.49
CA LEU A 120 -9.98 0.97 -2.22
C LEU A 120 -11.49 1.08 -2.42
N LYS A 121 -12.24 0.49 -1.49
CA LYS A 121 -13.67 0.75 -1.31
C LYS A 121 -13.96 1.02 0.15
N PHE A 122 -14.56 2.19 0.41
CA PHE A 122 -14.92 2.63 1.75
C PHE A 122 -16.38 2.33 2.06
N TYR A 123 -16.60 1.69 3.20
CA TYR A 123 -17.89 1.35 3.79
C TYR A 123 -18.15 2.20 5.05
N GLN A 124 -19.37 2.14 5.57
CA GLN A 124 -19.71 2.81 6.83
C GLN A 124 -18.86 2.29 8.00
N ALA A 125 -18.60 3.14 8.99
CA ALA A 125 -17.79 2.79 10.16
C ALA A 125 -18.36 1.58 10.93
N ASN A 126 -19.69 1.50 11.03
CA ASN A 126 -20.42 0.42 11.69
C ASN A 126 -20.68 -0.80 10.78
N ASP A 127 -20.24 -0.81 9.52
CA ASP A 127 -20.44 -1.98 8.63
C ASP A 127 -19.64 -3.18 9.16
N THR A 128 -20.31 -4.29 9.40
CA THR A 128 -19.69 -5.55 9.83
C THR A 128 -19.73 -6.62 8.76
N THR A 129 -20.36 -6.33 7.62
CA THR A 129 -20.69 -7.30 6.59
C THR A 129 -19.85 -7.07 5.33
N HIS A 130 -20.13 -6.00 4.59
CA HIS A 130 -19.56 -5.83 3.26
C HIS A 130 -18.07 -5.50 3.32
N SER A 131 -17.62 -4.79 4.35
CA SER A 131 -16.21 -4.53 4.63
C SER A 131 -15.42 -5.81 4.92
N ALA A 132 -16.07 -6.89 5.35
CA ALA A 132 -15.46 -8.17 5.66
C ALA A 132 -15.66 -9.25 4.58
N TRP A 133 -16.44 -8.96 3.53
CA TRP A 133 -16.62 -9.91 2.42
C TRP A 133 -15.35 -10.05 1.57
N GLY A 134 -14.97 -11.28 1.23
CA GLY A 134 -13.82 -11.57 0.39
C GLY A 134 -12.78 -12.38 1.16
N LYS A 135 -11.50 -12.13 0.89
CA LYS A 135 -10.37 -12.77 1.55
C LYS A 135 -9.77 -11.81 2.57
N SER A 136 -9.31 -12.33 3.71
CA SER A 136 -8.49 -11.56 4.64
C SER A 136 -7.21 -11.12 3.93
N LEU A 137 -6.87 -9.85 4.06
CA LEU A 137 -5.63 -9.28 3.55
C LEU A 137 -4.58 -9.37 4.66
N HIS A 138 -3.63 -10.28 4.49
CA HIS A 138 -2.44 -10.35 5.34
C HIS A 138 -1.41 -9.34 4.89
N HIS A 139 -1.10 -9.35 3.58
CA HIS A 139 -0.18 -8.41 2.96
C HIS A 139 -0.28 -8.44 1.44
N ILE A 140 0.38 -7.47 0.80
CA ILE A 140 0.57 -7.38 -0.64
C ILE A 140 2.07 -7.41 -0.92
N GLU A 141 2.49 -8.25 -1.84
CA GLU A 141 3.89 -8.37 -2.28
C GLU A 141 4.03 -7.65 -3.62
N PHE A 142 5.02 -6.78 -3.74
CA PHE A 142 5.40 -6.09 -4.96
C PHE A 142 6.85 -6.42 -5.28
N ASP A 143 7.08 -7.05 -6.44
CA ASP A 143 8.44 -7.24 -6.95
C ASP A 143 8.79 -6.03 -7.80
N CYS A 144 9.85 -5.32 -7.44
CA CYS A 144 10.22 -4.02 -7.97
C CYS A 144 11.59 -4.04 -8.66
N VAL A 145 11.74 -3.20 -9.68
CA VAL A 145 13.02 -2.95 -10.35
C VAL A 145 13.26 -1.47 -10.58
N TYR A 146 14.45 -1.01 -10.24
CA TYR A 146 14.96 0.30 -10.62
C TYR A 146 16.04 0.14 -11.67
N LYS A 147 15.99 0.96 -12.72
CA LYS A 147 17.02 1.04 -13.76
C LYS A 147 17.73 2.38 -13.66
N SER A 148 19.06 2.35 -13.60
CA SER A 148 19.89 3.55 -13.42
C SER A 148 19.56 4.64 -14.44
N GLY A 149 19.45 5.89 -13.97
CA GLY A 149 19.12 7.06 -14.80
C GLY A 149 17.62 7.36 -14.88
N ARG A 150 16.76 6.54 -14.28
CA ARG A 150 15.32 6.81 -14.17
C ARG A 150 14.97 7.58 -12.89
N SER A 151 13.81 8.22 -12.89
CA SER A 151 13.25 8.91 -11.73
C SER A 151 12.21 8.08 -10.96
N PHE A 152 11.92 6.86 -11.43
CA PHE A 152 10.89 5.99 -10.87
C PHE A 152 11.33 4.52 -10.83
N VAL A 153 10.68 3.77 -9.94
CA VAL A 153 10.81 2.32 -9.78
C VAL A 153 9.61 1.64 -10.45
N GLU A 154 9.88 0.60 -11.22
CA GLU A 154 8.85 -0.22 -11.87
C GLU A 154 8.39 -1.37 -10.97
N ILE A 155 7.10 -1.70 -11.01
CA ILE A 155 6.55 -2.92 -10.40
C ILE A 155 6.43 -3.98 -11.49
N LEU A 156 7.12 -5.10 -11.31
CA LEU A 156 7.08 -6.25 -12.21
C LEU A 156 5.94 -7.20 -11.88
N LYS A 157 5.58 -7.32 -10.60
CA LYS A 157 4.57 -8.26 -10.12
C LYS A 157 3.92 -7.76 -8.84
N THR A 158 2.62 -8.01 -8.72
CA THR A 158 1.83 -7.73 -7.52
C THR A 158 1.07 -8.99 -7.09
N VAL A 159 1.14 -9.36 -5.82
CA VAL A 159 0.43 -10.52 -5.27
C VAL A 159 -0.27 -10.16 -3.96
N TYR A 160 -1.59 -10.37 -3.89
CA TYR A 160 -2.37 -10.20 -2.66
C TYR A 160 -2.42 -11.53 -1.90
N ARG A 161 -2.13 -11.50 -0.59
CA ARG A 161 -2.11 -12.67 0.30
C ARG A 161 -3.14 -12.52 1.41
#